data_AF-A0A1D3DB37-F1
#
_entry.id   AF-A0A1D3DB37-F1
#
_cell.length_a   1.000
_cell.length_b   1.000
_cell.length_c   1.000
_cell.angle_alpha   90.00
_cell.angle_beta   90.00
_cell.angle_gamma   90.00
#
_symmetry.space_group_name_H-M   'P 1'
#
loop_
_entity.id
_entity.type
_entity.pdbx_description
1 polymer ?
#
loop_
_entity_poly.entity_id
_entity_poly.type
_entity_poly.pdbx_seq_one_letter_code
_entity_poly.pdbx_strand_id
1 'polypeptide(L)'
;MGFFQKVVSVVQVPGARGMCTVGADFLTKDVIIDDKEVTIQIWDTAGQERFQSLGVAFYRGADCCVLVFDVTNPKSFDSLESWKDEFLIQSSPSDPDAFPFVVLGNKVDEKEKRRVSAAKAEAFCGSKISYFETSAKQATNVNAAFEEIARKAMQHEIKQEQM
;
A
#
# COMPACT_ATOMS: atom_id res chain seq x y z
N MET A 1 -9.56 19.48 8.89
CA MET A 1 -8.87 19.38 7.60
C MET A 1 -8.35 17.96 7.49
N GLY A 2 -9.19 17.08 6.94
CA GLY A 2 -9.04 15.63 7.05
C GLY A 2 -7.99 15.12 6.09
N PHE A 3 -6.83 14.72 6.62
CA PHE A 3 -5.89 13.89 5.87
C PHE A 3 -6.50 12.51 5.68
N PHE A 4 -6.56 12.12 4.41
CA PHE A 4 -7.22 10.97 3.83
C PHE A 4 -6.78 9.64 4.48
N GLN A 5 -7.72 8.69 4.55
CA GLN A 5 -7.63 7.49 5.39
C GLN A 5 -7.55 6.18 4.59
N LYS A 6 -7.21 6.26 3.29
CA LYS A 6 -6.89 5.13 2.44
C LYS A 6 -5.81 5.58 1.49
N VAL A 7 -4.75 4.79 1.34
CA VAL A 7 -3.79 4.92 0.25
C VAL A 7 -3.51 3.50 -0.19
N VAL A 8 -4.17 3.02 -1.25
CA VAL A 8 -3.78 1.78 -1.93
C VAL A 8 -2.70 2.16 -2.93
N SER A 9 -1.46 2.35 -2.47
CA SER A 9 -0.35 2.64 -3.37
C SER A 9 -0.04 1.40 -4.21
N VAL A 10 -0.57 1.38 -5.43
CA VAL A 10 -0.15 0.43 -6.45
C VAL A 10 1.18 0.92 -7.00
N VAL A 11 2.27 0.23 -6.65
CA VAL A 11 3.57 0.48 -7.27
C VAL A 11 3.64 -0.30 -8.58
N GLN A 12 3.90 0.42 -9.67
CA GLN A 12 4.19 -0.17 -10.98
C GLN A 12 5.60 0.23 -11.41
N VAL A 13 6.45 -0.76 -11.65
CA VAL A 13 7.86 -0.62 -12.07
C VAL A 13 7.94 -0.47 -13.61
N PRO A 14 8.92 0.26 -14.18
CA PRO A 14 9.07 0.36 -15.64
C PRO A 14 9.40 -0.99 -16.29
N GLY A 15 8.40 -1.58 -16.93
CA GLY A 15 8.49 -2.87 -17.63
C GLY A 15 7.09 -3.43 -17.95
N ALA A 16 6.14 -3.23 -17.03
CA ALA A 16 4.74 -3.56 -17.22
C ALA A 16 3.97 -2.48 -18.01
N ARG A 17 3.34 -2.90 -19.12
CA ARG A 17 2.60 -2.03 -20.05
C ARG A 17 1.24 -1.60 -19.50
N GLY A 18 0.98 -0.28 -19.52
CA GLY A 18 -0.37 0.29 -19.61
C GLY A 18 -0.66 1.45 -18.65
N MET A 19 -0.51 2.69 -19.10
CA MET A 19 -1.03 3.86 -18.37
C MET A 19 -2.48 4.11 -18.75
N CYS A 20 -3.40 4.01 -17.79
CA CYS A 20 -4.77 4.51 -17.91
C CYS A 20 -4.99 5.61 -16.86
N THR A 21 -4.95 6.86 -17.30
CA THR A 21 -5.29 8.03 -16.47
C THR A 21 -6.80 8.24 -16.40
N VAL A 22 -7.46 7.91 -15.28
CA VAL A 22 -8.76 8.53 -14.88
C VAL A 22 -8.97 8.46 -13.34
N GLY A 23 -9.00 9.60 -12.64
CA GLY A 23 -9.77 9.74 -11.39
C GLY A 23 -9.14 9.38 -10.04
N ALA A 24 -7.84 9.09 -9.97
CA ALA A 24 -7.07 8.92 -8.74
C ALA A 24 -5.86 9.87 -8.73
N ASP A 25 -5.45 10.36 -7.56
CA ASP A 25 -4.24 11.19 -7.44
C ASP A 25 -3.03 10.32 -7.77
N PHE A 26 -2.29 10.70 -8.80
CA PHE A 26 -1.19 9.92 -9.37
C PHE A 26 0.14 10.59 -9.04
N LEU A 27 1.00 9.91 -8.29
CA LEU A 27 2.38 10.35 -8.04
C LEU A 27 3.35 9.43 -8.78
N THR A 28 4.38 10.00 -9.39
CA THR A 28 5.50 9.24 -9.95
C THR A 28 6.79 9.65 -9.26
N LYS A 29 7.61 8.69 -8.86
CA LYS A 29 8.92 8.95 -8.26
C LYS A 29 9.95 7.92 -8.68
N ASP A 30 11.02 8.39 -9.29
CA ASP A 30 12.19 7.55 -9.58
C ASP A 30 13.04 7.37 -8.33
N VAL A 31 13.42 6.13 -8.05
CA VAL A 31 14.28 5.72 -6.94
C VAL A 31 15.27 4.66 -7.42
N ILE A 32 16.39 4.54 -6.71
CA ILE A 32 17.33 3.44 -6.90
C ILE A 32 17.10 2.46 -5.75
N ILE A 33 16.71 1.22 -6.08
CA ILE A 33 16.51 0.13 -5.11
C ILE A 33 17.42 -1.01 -5.53
N ASP A 34 18.31 -1.45 -4.64
CA ASP A 34 19.24 -2.57 -4.88
C ASP A 34 19.99 -2.43 -6.23
N ASP A 35 20.56 -1.24 -6.49
CA ASP A 35 21.28 -0.83 -7.71
C ASP A 35 20.47 -0.86 -9.02
N LYS A 36 19.14 -0.92 -8.92
CA LYS A 36 18.22 -0.82 -10.06
C LYS A 36 17.40 0.46 -10.01
N GLU A 37 17.30 1.13 -11.15
CA GLU A 37 16.38 2.25 -11.31
C GLU A 37 14.93 1.74 -11.36
N VAL A 38 14.11 2.28 -10.48
CA VAL A 38 12.69 1.96 -10.36
C VAL A 38 11.91 3.26 -10.39
N THR A 39 11.00 3.38 -11.33
CA THR A 39 9.94 4.38 -11.25
C THR A 39 8.80 3.81 -10.41
N ILE A 40 8.52 4.42 -9.28
CA ILE A 40 7.35 4.11 -8.47
C ILE A 40 6.19 4.97 -8.99
N GLN A 41 5.17 4.32 -9.51
CA GLN A 41 3.85 4.96 -9.67
C GLN A 41 3.06 4.74 -8.39
N ILE A 42 2.32 5.73 -7.91
CA ILE A 42 1.46 5.59 -6.74
C ILE A 42 0.09 6.11 -7.12
N TRP A 43 -0.89 5.24 -6.93
CA TRP A 43 -2.30 5.56 -7.10
C TRP A 43 -2.90 5.83 -5.71
N ASP A 44 -3.15 7.08 -5.36
CA ASP A 44 -3.85 7.40 -4.12
C ASP A 44 -5.37 7.24 -4.31
N THR A 45 -6.00 6.47 -3.43
CA THR A 45 -7.39 6.07 -3.57
C THR A 45 -8.23 6.78 -2.51
N ALA A 46 -9.13 7.66 -2.94
CA ALA A 46 -9.92 8.48 -2.02
C ALA A 46 -10.71 7.60 -1.03
N GLY A 47 -10.44 7.81 0.27
CA GLY A 47 -10.91 6.96 1.36
C GLY A 47 -12.38 7.03 1.77
N GLN A 48 -13.30 7.48 0.93
CA GLN A 48 -14.72 7.48 1.29
C GLN A 48 -15.38 6.13 0.97
N GLU A 49 -16.06 5.53 1.95
CA GLU A 49 -16.97 4.39 1.73
C GLU A 49 -18.07 4.66 0.68
N ARG A 50 -18.30 5.93 0.31
CA ARG A 50 -19.31 6.35 -0.67
C ARG A 50 -18.81 6.34 -2.12
N PHE A 51 -17.51 6.20 -2.34
CA PHE A 51 -16.88 6.11 -3.66
C PHE A 51 -16.28 4.71 -3.86
N GLN A 52 -17.11 3.69 -3.66
CA GLN A 52 -16.85 2.24 -3.82
C GLN A 52 -16.44 1.81 -5.25
N SER A 53 -15.91 2.69 -6.08
CA SER A 53 -15.62 2.37 -7.48
C SER A 53 -14.41 3.14 -7.97
N LEU A 54 -13.24 2.88 -7.36
CA LEU A 54 -12.07 2.81 -8.22
C LEU A 54 -12.38 1.68 -9.21
N GLY A 55 -12.45 1.99 -10.50
CA GLY A 55 -12.74 0.95 -11.50
C GLY A 55 -11.76 -0.21 -11.32
N VAL A 56 -12.23 -1.45 -11.53
CA VAL A 56 -11.42 -2.68 -11.47
C VAL A 56 -10.06 -2.55 -12.19
N ALA A 57 -10.00 -1.67 -13.20
CA ALA A 57 -8.80 -1.28 -13.93
C ALA A 57 -7.62 -0.79 -13.06
N PHE A 58 -7.84 -0.22 -11.88
CA PHE A 58 -6.77 0.30 -11.01
C PHE A 58 -6.16 -0.75 -10.10
N TYR A 59 -6.83 -1.89 -9.92
CA TYR A 59 -6.34 -2.99 -9.10
C TYR A 59 -5.51 -3.98 -9.93
N ARG A 60 -5.87 -4.17 -11.21
CA ARG A 60 -5.15 -5.05 -12.12
C ARG A 60 -3.80 -4.46 -12.50
N GLY A 61 -2.77 -5.30 -12.52
CA GLY A 61 -1.40 -4.91 -12.86
C GLY A 61 -0.62 -4.25 -11.72
N ALA A 62 -1.17 -4.27 -10.50
CA ALA A 62 -0.43 -3.82 -9.33
C ALA A 62 0.67 -4.80 -8.95
N ASP A 63 1.89 -4.32 -8.72
CA ASP A 63 2.99 -5.17 -8.25
C ASP A 63 3.06 -5.28 -6.72
N CYS A 64 2.41 -4.34 -6.00
CA CYS A 64 2.29 -4.36 -4.54
C CYS A 64 1.05 -3.56 -4.08
N CYS A 65 0.49 -3.95 -2.94
CA CYS A 65 -0.61 -3.25 -2.29
C CYS A 65 -0.20 -2.74 -0.90
N VAL A 66 -0.45 -1.45 -0.68
CA VAL A 66 -0.20 -0.80 0.61
C VAL A 66 -1.52 -0.62 1.34
N LEU A 67 -1.57 -1.06 2.59
CA LEU A 67 -2.73 -0.97 3.47
C LEU A 67 -2.40 0.00 4.60
N VAL A 68 -3.10 1.12 4.67
CA VAL A 68 -2.81 2.18 5.66
C VAL A 68 -3.95 2.29 6.65
N PHE A 69 -3.63 2.33 7.95
CA PHE A 69 -4.59 2.66 9.00
C PHE A 69 -4.07 3.80 9.88
N ASP A 70 -4.97 4.42 10.63
CA ASP A 70 -4.65 5.47 11.59
C ASP A 70 -4.55 4.86 13.00
N VAL A 71 -3.39 4.98 13.65
CA VAL A 71 -3.17 4.39 14.98
C VAL A 71 -4.08 4.94 16.07
N THR A 72 -4.74 6.08 15.83
CA THR A 72 -5.72 6.70 16.72
C THR A 72 -7.16 6.25 16.46
N ASN A 73 -7.42 5.55 15.35
CA ASN A 73 -8.77 5.15 14.92
C ASN A 73 -8.87 3.62 14.71
N PRO A 74 -9.36 2.86 15.71
CA PRO A 74 -9.48 1.40 15.62
C PRO A 74 -10.32 0.91 14.45
N LYS A 75 -11.38 1.65 14.06
CA LYS A 75 -12.24 1.24 12.93
C LYS A 75 -11.46 1.17 11.62
N SER A 76 -10.45 2.02 11.44
CA SER A 76 -9.60 1.98 10.25
C SER A 76 -8.72 0.73 10.22
N PHE A 77 -8.28 0.26 11.38
CA PHE A 77 -7.55 -1.00 11.51
C PHE A 77 -8.46 -2.21 11.28
N ASP A 78 -9.64 -2.20 11.89
CA ASP A 78 -10.59 -3.32 11.79
C ASP A 78 -11.11 -3.52 10.34
N SER A 79 -10.99 -2.49 9.48
CA SER A 79 -11.37 -2.58 8.06
C SER A 79 -10.27 -3.18 7.17
N LEU A 80 -9.03 -3.36 7.65
CA LEU A 80 -7.89 -3.77 6.83
C LEU A 80 -8.09 -5.13 6.15
N GLU A 81 -8.72 -6.07 6.85
CA GLU A 81 -9.01 -7.40 6.31
C GLU A 81 -9.96 -7.31 5.11
N SER A 82 -11.05 -6.56 5.26
CA SER A 82 -11.99 -6.32 4.15
C SER A 82 -11.33 -5.63 2.96
N TRP A 83 -10.43 -4.67 3.19
CA TRP A 83 -9.69 -4.02 2.11
C TRP A 83 -8.73 -4.97 1.40
N LYS A 84 -8.07 -5.85 2.15
CA LYS A 84 -7.19 -6.87 1.57
C LYS A 84 -7.98 -7.84 0.69
N ASP A 85 -9.13 -8.32 1.18
CA ASP A 85 -9.98 -9.24 0.43
C ASP A 85 -10.57 -8.59 -0.82
N GLU A 86 -11.05 -7.35 -0.71
CA GLU A 86 -11.54 -6.57 -1.85
C GLU A 86 -10.42 -6.38 -2.90
N PHE A 87 -9.21 -6.02 -2.46
CA PHE A 87 -8.07 -5.90 -3.37
C PHE A 87 -7.81 -7.21 -4.13
N LEU A 88 -7.77 -8.36 -3.44
CA LEU A 88 -7.51 -9.66 -4.07
C LEU A 88 -8.60 -10.04 -5.08
N ILE A 89 -9.86 -9.74 -4.79
CA ILE A 89 -10.98 -9.98 -5.71
C ILE A 89 -10.82 -9.12 -6.97
N GLN A 90 -10.54 -7.82 -6.81
CA GLN A 90 -10.50 -6.87 -7.93
C GLN A 90 -9.22 -7.02 -8.78
N SER A 91 -8.07 -7.23 -8.14
CA SER A 91 -6.78 -7.42 -8.83
C SER A 91 -6.67 -8.79 -9.49
N SER A 92 -7.31 -9.82 -8.91
CA SER A 92 -7.26 -11.21 -9.38
C SER A 92 -5.82 -11.65 -9.73
N PRO A 93 -4.86 -11.56 -8.79
CA PRO A 93 -3.47 -11.90 -9.06
C PRO A 93 -3.34 -13.40 -9.31
N SER A 94 -2.35 -13.80 -10.11
CA SER A 94 -2.10 -15.21 -10.44
C SER A 94 -1.83 -16.08 -9.21
N ASP A 95 -1.22 -15.50 -8.17
CA ASP A 95 -0.98 -16.12 -6.87
C ASP A 95 -1.37 -15.15 -5.73
N PRO A 96 -2.62 -15.24 -5.22
CA PRO A 96 -3.11 -14.39 -4.13
C PRO A 96 -2.35 -14.52 -2.81
N ASP A 97 -1.80 -15.72 -2.52
CA ASP A 97 -1.08 -15.99 -1.27
C ASP A 97 0.34 -15.44 -1.28
N ALA A 98 0.94 -15.29 -2.47
CA ALA A 98 2.27 -14.71 -2.67
C ALA A 98 2.25 -13.22 -3.03
N PHE A 99 1.07 -12.62 -3.25
CA PHE A 99 0.96 -11.20 -3.59
C PHE A 99 1.51 -10.32 -2.45
N PRO A 100 2.40 -9.34 -2.74
CA PRO A 100 3.03 -8.57 -1.69
C PRO A 100 2.11 -7.48 -1.14
N PHE A 101 1.86 -7.56 0.17
CA PHE A 101 1.21 -6.50 0.94
C PHE A 101 2.21 -5.84 1.90
N VAL A 102 2.02 -4.54 2.13
CA VAL A 102 2.70 -3.77 3.19
C VAL A 102 1.65 -3.02 4.00
N VAL A 103 1.74 -3.07 5.33
CA VAL A 103 0.82 -2.37 6.23
C VAL A 103 1.53 -1.17 6.87
N LEU A 104 0.90 0.00 6.83
CA LEU A 104 1.39 1.21 7.46
C LEU A 104 0.43 1.67 8.57
N GLY A 105 0.92 1.73 9.80
CA GLY A 105 0.24 2.40 10.91
C GLY A 105 0.64 3.87 10.92
N ASN A 106 -0.21 4.74 10.38
CA ASN A 106 0.07 6.16 10.24
C ASN A 106 -0.37 6.97 11.48
N LYS A 107 0.12 8.21 11.58
CA LYS A 107 -0.12 9.17 12.68
C LYS A 107 0.50 8.79 14.03
N VAL A 108 1.66 8.12 14.01
CA VAL A 108 2.37 7.76 15.25
C VAL A 108 2.90 8.95 16.05
N ASP A 109 2.85 10.17 15.48
CA ASP A 109 3.09 11.41 16.18
C ASP A 109 2.00 11.74 17.23
N GLU A 110 0.79 11.20 17.09
CA GLU A 110 -0.32 11.40 18.03
C GLU A 110 -0.32 10.35 19.17
N LYS A 111 0.81 10.19 19.86
CA LYS A 111 1.05 9.14 20.87
C LYS A 111 -0.06 9.04 21.93
N GLU A 112 -0.50 10.17 22.48
CA GLU A 112 -1.56 10.25 23.52
C GLU A 112 -2.94 9.78 23.03
N LYS A 113 -3.18 9.88 21.72
CA LYS A 113 -4.43 9.46 21.09
C LYS A 113 -4.36 8.05 20.52
N ARG A 114 -3.25 7.34 20.68
CA ARG A 114 -3.12 5.97 20.19
C ARG A 114 -4.23 5.09 20.77
N ARG A 115 -4.85 4.30 19.89
CA ARG A 115 -5.88 3.31 20.22
C ARG A 115 -5.59 1.94 19.62
N VAL A 116 -4.65 1.84 18.69
CA VAL A 116 -4.14 0.60 18.12
C VAL A 116 -2.68 0.43 18.52
N SER A 117 -2.37 -0.66 19.22
CA SER A 117 -0.99 -0.99 19.61
C SER A 117 -0.20 -1.57 18.44
N ALA A 118 1.11 -1.36 18.43
CA ALA A 118 2.01 -1.97 17.46
C ALA A 118 1.87 -3.50 17.46
N ALA A 119 1.82 -4.13 18.65
CA ALA A 119 1.63 -5.58 18.78
C ALA A 119 0.34 -6.10 18.11
N LYS A 120 -0.78 -5.35 18.16
CA LYS A 120 -2.02 -5.74 17.46
C LYS A 120 -1.81 -5.71 15.95
N ALA A 121 -1.10 -4.71 15.43
CA ALA A 121 -0.83 -4.57 14.02
C ALA A 121 0.20 -5.60 13.50
N GLU A 122 1.24 -5.87 14.28
CA GLU A 122 2.22 -6.93 14.00
C GLU A 122 1.54 -8.31 13.97
N ALA A 123 0.63 -8.59 14.89
CA ALA A 123 -0.13 -9.84 14.91
C ALA A 123 -1.00 -10.01 13.65
N PHE A 124 -1.61 -8.93 13.14
CA PHE A 124 -2.35 -8.96 11.87
C PHE A 124 -1.43 -9.25 10.67
N CYS A 125 -0.22 -8.70 10.68
CA CYS A 125 0.74 -8.87 9.58
C CYS A 125 1.37 -10.27 9.57
N GLY A 126 1.56 -10.87 10.75
CA GLY A 126 2.26 -12.14 10.91
C GLY A 126 3.69 -12.07 10.35
N SER A 127 4.17 -13.19 9.79
CA SER A 127 5.51 -13.25 9.17
C SER A 127 5.53 -12.89 7.67
N LYS A 128 4.36 -12.68 7.05
CA LYS A 128 4.23 -12.55 5.59
C LYS A 128 4.15 -11.10 5.11
N ILE A 129 3.62 -10.20 5.95
CA ILE A 129 3.35 -8.81 5.59
C ILE A 129 4.32 -7.90 6.35
N SER A 130 5.00 -6.99 5.66
CA SER A 130 5.87 -6.01 6.33
C SER A 130 5.01 -4.93 6.97
N TYR A 131 5.33 -4.54 8.21
CA TYR A 131 4.63 -3.50 8.97
C TYR A 131 5.56 -2.33 9.28
N PHE A 132 5.08 -1.10 9.07
CA PHE A 132 5.79 0.12 9.47
C PHE A 132 4.89 1.07 10.25
N GLU A 133 5.44 1.64 11.31
CA GLU A 133 4.88 2.78 12.02
C GLU A 133 5.34 4.07 11.34
N THR A 134 4.40 4.87 10.81
CA THR A 134 4.70 6.05 10.00
C THR A 134 4.01 7.30 10.55
N SER A 135 4.60 8.47 10.26
CA SER A 135 3.90 9.76 10.40
C SER A 135 4.11 10.55 9.12
N ALA A 136 3.04 10.68 8.33
CA ALA A 136 3.04 11.57 7.17
C ALA A 136 3.31 13.04 7.59
N LYS A 137 2.88 13.44 8.79
CA LYS A 137 3.03 14.80 9.31
C LYS A 137 4.47 15.12 9.71
N GLN A 138 5.19 14.16 10.30
CA GLN A 138 6.57 14.33 10.75
C GLN A 138 7.59 13.69 9.80
N ALA A 139 7.14 13.11 8.69
CA ALA A 139 7.95 12.30 7.78
C ALA A 139 8.64 11.09 8.45
N THR A 140 8.14 10.63 9.59
CA THR A 140 8.70 9.49 10.32
C THR A 140 8.49 8.19 9.54
N ASN A 141 9.58 7.46 9.26
CA ASN A 141 9.62 6.17 8.55
C ASN A 141 8.97 6.14 7.15
N VAL A 142 8.63 7.30 6.58
CA VAL A 142 7.98 7.37 5.26
C VAL A 142 8.91 6.83 4.17
N ASN A 143 10.17 7.29 4.13
CA ASN A 143 11.14 6.81 3.14
C ASN A 143 11.42 5.32 3.26
N ALA A 144 11.67 4.83 4.48
CA ALA A 144 11.93 3.41 4.72
C ALA A 144 10.75 2.52 4.31
N ALA A 145 9.52 2.96 4.56
CA ALA A 145 8.32 2.26 4.10
C ALA A 145 8.27 2.21 2.56
N PHE A 146 8.49 3.33 1.88
CA PHE A 146 8.47 3.38 0.42
C PHE A 146 9.58 2.53 -0.23
N GLU A 147 10.78 2.51 0.34
CA GLU A 147 11.87 1.64 -0.13
C GLU A 147 11.50 0.16 -0.03
N GLU A 148 10.89 -0.27 1.08
CA GLU A 148 10.44 -1.66 1.24
C GLU A 148 9.29 -2.03 0.30
N ILE A 149 8.34 -1.11 0.08
CA ILE A 149 7.25 -1.30 -0.89
C ILE A 149 7.85 -1.49 -2.29
N ALA A 150 8.79 -0.64 -2.70
CA ALA A 150 9.43 -0.72 -4.01
C ALA A 150 10.24 -2.01 -4.18
N ARG A 151 10.97 -2.42 -3.13
CA ARG A 151 11.71 -3.70 -3.12
C ARG A 151 10.78 -4.89 -3.30
N LYS A 152 9.67 -4.94 -2.57
CA LYS A 152 8.68 -6.03 -2.69
C LYS A 152 8.00 -6.06 -4.06
N ALA A 153 7.63 -4.90 -4.59
CA ALA A 153 7.05 -4.76 -5.93
C ALA A 153 8.00 -5.32 -7.00
N MET A 154 9.26 -4.87 -7.00
CA MET A 154 10.29 -5.34 -7.93
C MET A 154 10.52 -6.86 -7.83
N GLN A 155 10.59 -7.41 -6.62
CA GLN A 155 10.77 -8.86 -6.43
C GLN A 155 9.57 -9.66 -6.94
N HIS A 156 8.37 -9.10 -6.87
CA HIS A 156 7.16 -9.74 -7.39
C HIS A 156 7.14 -9.73 -8.91
N GLU A 157 7.42 -8.59 -9.55
CA GLU A 157 7.52 -8.45 -11.01
C GLU A 157 8.54 -9.45 -11.59
N ILE A 158 9.76 -9.50 -11.03
CA ILE A 158 10.83 -10.42 -11.46
C ILE A 158 10.39 -11.90 -11.38
N LYS A 159 9.57 -12.26 -10.39
CA LYS A 159 9.05 -13.63 -10.26
C LYS A 159 7.98 -13.93 -11.30
N GLN A 160 7.13 -12.95 -11.65
CA GLN A 160 6.12 -13.12 -12.68
C GLN A 160 6.75 -13.27 -14.07
N GLU A 161 7.87 -12.59 -14.37
CA GLU A 161 8.58 -12.70 -15.65
C GLU A 161 9.30 -14.05 -15.84
N GLN A 162 9.62 -14.75 -14.76
CA GLN A 162 10.31 -16.05 -14.78
C GLN A 162 9.37 -17.26 -14.85
N MET A 163 8.05 -17.04 -14.83
CA MET A 163 7.00 -18.06 -14.96
C MET A 163 6.46 -18.11 -16.40
#